data_AF-A0A1I4JQJ1-F1
#
_entry.id   AF-A0A1I4JQJ1-F1
#
_cell.length_a   1.000
_cell.length_b   1.000
_cell.length_c   1.000
_cell.angle_alpha   90.00
_cell.angle_beta   90.00
_cell.angle_gamma   90.00
#
_symmetry.space_group_name_H-M   'P 1'
#
loop_
_entity.id
_entity.type
_entity.pdbx_description
1 polymer ?
#
loop_
_entity_poly.entity_id
_entity_poly.type
_entity_poly.pdbx_seq_one_letter_code
_entity_poly.pdbx_strand_id
1 'polypeptide(L)'
;MTDKIIGRQWTVLEHLAAAERAGETVRQTWLPVGGPLEERAVRALEWAGLCRTLPANEVLRAHAARPPEARAVRITPEGMDALAWHHHRTNADRPCSAWTTKAADPAYQEIALQPHEMLLLRRYTHLLPGLAAAPAAAGTLWEALIEAHYDTEANRWRLQLDDTGLAGLAHAVHLEALAGQVTARNRLHRTYGLTHPDPVPITPAAETPVDAAALE
;
A
#
# COMPACT_ATOMS: atom_id res chain seq x y z
N MET A 1 -3.45 9.71 29.19
CA MET A 1 -2.14 9.27 28.64
C MET A 1 -2.40 7.95 27.93
N THR A 2 -2.46 7.97 26.60
CA THR A 2 -2.66 6.75 25.81
C THR A 2 -1.30 6.08 25.64
N ASP A 3 -1.03 5.06 26.45
CA ASP A 3 0.20 4.28 26.33
C ASP A 3 0.27 3.62 24.94
N LYS A 4 1.49 3.50 24.41
CA LYS A 4 1.76 2.85 23.13
C LYS A 4 1.26 1.40 23.17
N ILE A 5 0.48 1.01 22.16
CA ILE A 5 0.00 -0.37 22.02
C ILE A 5 1.19 -1.30 21.74
N ILE A 6 1.34 -2.37 22.54
CA ILE A 6 2.44 -3.34 22.48
C ILE A 6 2.04 -4.63 21.76
N GLY A 7 3.02 -5.44 21.33
CA GLY A 7 2.80 -6.62 20.49
C GLY A 7 1.66 -7.55 20.93
N ARG A 8 1.57 -7.88 22.23
CA ARG A 8 0.48 -8.73 22.76
C ARG A 8 -0.91 -8.13 22.61
N GLN A 9 -1.03 -6.80 22.67
CA GLN A 9 -2.31 -6.12 22.50
C GLN A 9 -2.75 -6.12 21.04
N TRP A 10 -1.80 -6.03 20.09
CA TRP A 10 -2.11 -6.21 18.66
C TRP A 10 -2.62 -7.63 18.38
N THR A 11 -2.00 -8.67 18.95
CA THR A 11 -2.48 -10.06 18.83
C THR A 11 -3.91 -10.22 19.38
N VAL A 12 -4.25 -9.56 20.48
CA VAL A 12 -5.62 -9.56 21.02
C VAL A 12 -6.60 -8.90 20.04
N LEU A 13 -6.24 -7.75 19.45
CA LEU A 13 -7.07 -7.09 18.44
C LEU A 13 -7.27 -7.97 17.20
N GLU A 14 -6.24 -8.70 16.75
CA GLU A 14 -6.35 -9.63 15.62
C GLU A 14 -7.37 -10.75 15.87
N HIS A 15 -7.35 -11.34 17.08
CA HIS A 15 -8.30 -12.38 17.46
C HIS A 15 -9.74 -11.84 17.51
N LEU A 16 -9.93 -10.64 18.05
CA LEU A 16 -11.26 -10.02 18.10
C LEU A 16 -11.75 -9.62 16.70
N ALA A 17 -10.87 -9.09 15.84
CA ALA A 17 -11.19 -8.76 14.45
C ALA A 17 -11.53 -10.00 13.61
N ALA A 18 -10.90 -11.15 13.89
CA ALA A 18 -11.25 -12.42 13.25
C ALA A 18 -12.66 -12.88 13.66
N ALA A 19 -13.01 -12.78 14.95
CA ALA A 19 -14.35 -13.11 15.43
C ALA A 19 -15.43 -12.15 14.91
N GLU A 20 -15.11 -10.84 14.80
CA GLU A 20 -16.01 -9.84 14.22
C GLU A 20 -16.31 -10.14 12.74
N ARG A 21 -15.30 -10.56 11.96
CA ARG A 21 -15.47 -10.93 10.55
C ARG A 21 -16.19 -12.26 10.34
N ALA A 22 -16.00 -13.22 11.23
CA ALA A 22 -16.60 -14.55 11.15
C ALA A 22 -18.03 -14.61 11.74
N GLY A 23 -18.40 -13.66 12.58
CA GLY A 23 -19.71 -13.63 13.23
C GLY A 23 -20.82 -13.21 12.26
N GLU A 24 -21.80 -14.09 12.07
CA GLU A 24 -23.04 -13.77 11.33
C GLU A 24 -23.99 -12.91 12.17
N THR A 25 -23.81 -12.94 13.49
CA THR A 25 -24.62 -12.19 14.47
C THR A 25 -23.71 -11.47 15.47
N VAL A 26 -24.17 -10.32 15.97
CA VAL A 26 -23.49 -9.56 17.04
C VAL A 26 -23.16 -10.44 18.25
N ARG A 27 -23.96 -11.48 18.52
CA ARG A 27 -23.71 -12.37 19.66
C ARG A 27 -22.47 -13.26 19.46
N GLN A 28 -22.16 -13.63 18.23
CA GLN A 28 -21.01 -14.48 17.89
C GLN A 28 -19.69 -13.72 17.92
N THR A 29 -19.72 -12.39 17.90
CA THR A 29 -18.49 -11.57 17.90
C THR A 29 -17.94 -11.30 19.30
N TRP A 30 -18.69 -11.67 20.35
CA TRP A 30 -18.22 -11.62 21.74
C TRP A 30 -17.40 -12.87 22.06
N LEU A 31 -16.17 -12.65 22.55
CA LEU A 31 -15.28 -13.72 23.00
C LEU A 31 -15.08 -13.67 24.52
N PRO A 32 -14.95 -14.81 25.21
CA PRO A 32 -14.65 -14.84 26.64
C PRO A 32 -13.25 -14.27 26.92
N VAL A 33 -13.12 -13.42 27.94
CA VAL A 33 -11.81 -12.94 28.42
C VAL A 33 -11.09 -14.07 29.17
N GLY A 34 -9.82 -14.31 28.85
CA GLY A 34 -9.02 -15.42 29.37
C GLY A 34 -8.35 -16.24 28.27
N GLY A 35 -7.32 -17.00 28.61
CA GLY A 35 -6.53 -17.77 27.63
C GLY A 35 -5.79 -16.86 26.64
N PRO A 36 -6.06 -16.94 25.32
CA PRO A 36 -5.39 -16.10 24.31
C PRO A 36 -5.76 -14.60 24.43
N LEU A 37 -6.87 -14.28 25.10
CA LEU A 37 -7.31 -12.91 25.38
C LEU A 37 -6.86 -12.51 26.79
N GLU A 38 -5.56 -12.25 26.94
CA GLU A 38 -4.93 -11.92 28.22
C GLU A 38 -5.62 -10.72 28.89
N GLU A 39 -6.03 -10.88 30.16
CA GLU A 39 -6.90 -9.93 30.85
C GLU A 39 -6.29 -8.52 30.97
N ARG A 40 -4.97 -8.43 31.18
CA ARG A 40 -4.24 -7.16 31.25
C ARG A 40 -4.21 -6.45 29.90
N ALA A 41 -4.06 -7.19 28.81
CA ALA A 41 -4.08 -6.64 27.46
C ALA A 41 -5.48 -6.14 27.08
N VAL A 42 -6.52 -6.93 27.38
CA VAL A 42 -7.92 -6.52 27.17
C VAL A 42 -8.25 -5.26 27.96
N ARG A 43 -7.83 -5.18 29.23
CA ARG A 43 -8.08 -3.97 30.06
C ARG A 43 -7.42 -2.73 29.47
N ALA A 44 -6.19 -2.83 28.97
CA ALA A 44 -5.51 -1.71 28.35
C ALA A 44 -6.18 -1.27 27.03
N LEU A 45 -6.64 -2.23 26.22
CA LEU A 45 -7.37 -1.95 24.98
C LEU A 45 -8.75 -1.33 25.24
N GLU A 46 -9.44 -1.78 26.29
CA GLU A 46 -10.70 -1.20 26.74
C GLU A 46 -10.52 0.24 27.21
N TRP A 47 -9.46 0.51 27.98
CA TRP A 47 -9.09 1.87 28.38
C TRP A 47 -8.77 2.79 27.19
N ALA A 48 -8.23 2.22 26.12
CA ALA A 48 -7.98 2.93 24.87
C ALA A 48 -9.22 3.04 23.95
N GLY A 49 -10.37 2.47 24.34
CA GLY A 49 -11.59 2.46 23.53
C GLY A 49 -11.58 1.51 22.33
N LEU A 50 -10.57 0.64 22.22
CA LEU A 50 -10.37 -0.25 21.05
C LEU A 50 -11.10 -1.59 21.18
N CYS A 51 -11.55 -1.91 22.38
CA CYS A 51 -12.49 -3.00 22.62
C CYS A 51 -13.47 -2.60 23.71
N ARG A 52 -14.58 -3.33 23.79
CA ARG A 52 -15.59 -3.17 24.84
C ARG A 52 -15.73 -4.48 25.59
N THR A 53 -15.80 -4.42 26.92
CA THR A 53 -16.15 -5.58 27.74
C THR A 53 -17.57 -5.50 28.28
N LEU A 54 -18.20 -6.67 28.46
CA LEU A 54 -19.48 -6.84 29.14
C LEU A 54 -19.45 -8.11 30.01
N PRO A 55 -20.34 -8.24 30.99
CA PRO A 55 -20.53 -9.49 31.73
C PRO A 55 -20.83 -10.65 30.76
N ALA A 56 -20.13 -11.78 30.92
CA ALA A 56 -20.24 -12.90 29.99
C ALA A 56 -21.64 -13.52 29.94
N ASN A 57 -22.39 -13.46 31.03
CA ASN A 57 -23.77 -13.94 31.13
C ASN A 57 -24.76 -13.14 30.27
N GLU A 58 -24.47 -11.87 29.96
CA GLU A 58 -25.34 -11.03 29.14
C GLU A 58 -25.22 -11.35 27.65
N VAL A 59 -24.01 -11.65 27.18
CA VAL A 59 -23.72 -11.72 25.74
C VAL A 59 -23.37 -13.13 25.26
N LEU A 60 -22.74 -13.98 26.08
CA LEU A 60 -22.39 -15.33 25.66
C LEU A 60 -23.58 -16.30 25.83
N ARG A 61 -23.61 -17.38 25.05
CA ARG A 61 -24.58 -18.45 25.25
C ARG A 61 -24.30 -19.17 26.58
N ALA A 62 -25.38 -19.54 27.28
CA ALA A 62 -25.32 -20.33 28.51
C ALA A 62 -25.00 -21.80 28.15
N HIS A 63 -23.73 -22.13 27.97
CA HIS A 63 -23.28 -23.50 27.67
C HIS A 63 -22.27 -24.05 28.69
N ALA A 64 -21.86 -23.25 29.68
CA ALA A 64 -21.10 -23.72 30.83
C ALA A 64 -21.38 -22.83 32.03
N ALA A 65 -21.32 -23.39 33.24
CA ALA A 65 -21.25 -22.60 34.46
C ALA A 65 -20.00 -21.72 34.39
N ARG A 66 -20.20 -20.40 34.42
CA ARG A 66 -19.11 -19.42 34.43
C ARG A 66 -19.10 -18.70 35.78
N PRO A 67 -17.92 -18.31 36.27
CA PRO A 67 -17.85 -17.45 37.44
C PRO A 67 -18.64 -16.14 37.20
N PRO A 68 -19.25 -15.55 38.25
CA PRO A 68 -19.98 -14.28 38.13
C PRO A 68 -19.14 -13.14 37.56
N GLU A 69 -17.82 -13.16 37.81
CA GLU A 69 -16.85 -12.20 37.32
C GLU A 69 -16.38 -12.45 35.87
N ALA A 70 -16.88 -13.50 35.21
CA ALA A 70 -16.51 -13.80 33.83
C ALA A 70 -16.96 -12.65 32.91
N ARG A 71 -16.02 -12.16 32.10
CA ARG A 71 -16.25 -11.09 31.12
C ARG A 71 -16.17 -11.64 29.70
N ALA A 72 -16.86 -10.95 28.80
CA ALA A 72 -16.71 -11.11 27.37
C ALA A 72 -16.22 -9.79 26.77
N VAL A 73 -15.50 -9.88 25.66
CA VAL A 73 -14.91 -8.74 24.95
C VAL A 73 -15.29 -8.81 23.48
N ARG A 74 -15.50 -7.64 22.88
CA ARG A 74 -15.69 -7.46 21.44
C ARG A 74 -14.85 -6.26 20.98
N ILE A 75 -14.33 -6.31 19.76
CA ILE A 75 -13.64 -5.17 19.14
C ILE A 75 -14.63 -4.03 18.83
N THR A 76 -14.15 -2.78 18.91
CA THR A 76 -14.91 -1.60 18.49
C THR A 76 -14.56 -1.23 17.03
N PRO A 77 -15.36 -0.40 16.34
CA PRO A 77 -14.96 0.18 15.05
C PRO A 77 -13.58 0.86 15.12
N GLU A 78 -13.31 1.60 16.19
CA GLU A 78 -12.01 2.26 16.41
C GLU A 78 -10.87 1.24 16.56
N GLY A 79 -11.14 0.09 17.20
CA GLY A 79 -10.20 -1.02 17.25
C GLY A 79 -9.91 -1.66 15.89
N MET A 80 -10.93 -1.76 15.04
CA MET A 80 -10.79 -2.24 13.65
C MET A 80 -9.95 -1.27 12.83
N ASP A 81 -10.21 0.03 12.92
CA ASP A 81 -9.45 1.07 12.22
C ASP A 81 -7.98 1.11 12.70
N ALA A 82 -7.76 1.02 14.01
CA ALA A 82 -6.41 0.96 14.58
C ALA A 82 -5.64 -0.28 14.10
N LEU A 83 -6.31 -1.43 13.98
CA LEU A 83 -5.70 -2.66 13.47
C LEU A 83 -5.39 -2.55 11.97
N ALA A 84 -6.32 -2.04 11.16
CA ALA A 84 -6.10 -1.81 9.74
C ALA A 84 -4.94 -0.84 9.50
N TRP A 85 -4.88 0.24 10.28
CA TRP A 85 -3.76 1.18 10.26
C TRP A 85 -2.44 0.50 10.65
N HIS A 86 -2.46 -0.34 11.68
CA HIS A 86 -1.28 -1.10 12.11
C HIS A 86 -0.78 -2.07 11.05
N HIS A 87 -1.67 -2.84 10.41
CA HIS A 87 -1.34 -3.76 9.33
C HIS A 87 -0.77 -3.03 8.13
N HIS A 88 -1.38 -1.92 7.72
CA HIS A 88 -0.83 -1.06 6.66
C HIS A 88 0.57 -0.55 7.01
N ARG A 89 0.80 -0.13 8.26
CA ARG A 89 2.11 0.40 8.69
C ARG A 89 3.19 -0.67 8.86
N THR A 90 2.79 -1.89 9.19
CA THR A 90 3.69 -3.05 9.36
C THR A 90 3.83 -3.87 8.09
N ASN A 91 3.07 -3.54 7.04
CA ASN A 91 2.96 -4.29 5.80
C ASN A 91 2.69 -5.78 6.04
N ALA A 92 1.96 -6.10 7.11
CA ALA A 92 1.50 -7.46 7.39
C ALA A 92 0.38 -7.88 6.43
N ASP A 93 -0.17 -6.93 5.67
CA ASP A 93 -1.06 -7.22 4.56
C ASP A 93 -0.31 -8.00 3.48
N ARG A 94 -0.78 -9.22 3.22
CA ARG A 94 -0.43 -9.95 1.99
C ARG A 94 -0.75 -9.06 0.79
N PRO A 95 -0.02 -9.20 -0.32
CA PRO A 95 -0.38 -8.51 -1.56
C PRO A 95 -1.86 -8.77 -1.85
N CYS A 96 -2.61 -7.72 -2.17
CA CYS A 96 -4.05 -7.83 -2.38
C CYS A 96 -4.36 -8.85 -3.51
N SER A 97 -5.58 -9.38 -3.58
CA SER A 97 -5.93 -10.36 -4.63
C SER A 97 -5.63 -9.84 -6.05
N ALA A 98 -5.81 -8.54 -6.30
CA ALA A 98 -5.46 -7.88 -7.55
C ALA A 98 -3.96 -8.01 -7.92
N TRP A 99 -3.07 -7.95 -6.91
CA TRP A 99 -1.64 -8.20 -7.10
C TRP A 99 -1.36 -9.63 -7.60
N THR A 100 -2.07 -10.62 -7.03
CA THR A 100 -1.86 -12.02 -7.42
C THR A 100 -2.34 -12.26 -8.86
N THR A 101 -3.43 -11.60 -9.26
CA THR A 101 -3.92 -11.64 -10.64
C THR A 101 -2.94 -10.99 -11.62
N LYS A 102 -2.45 -9.78 -11.32
CA LYS A 102 -1.45 -9.09 -12.15
C LYS A 102 -0.10 -9.81 -12.19
N ALA A 103 0.28 -10.53 -11.13
CA ALA A 103 1.50 -11.36 -11.12
C ALA A 103 1.48 -12.48 -12.16
N ALA A 104 0.30 -12.97 -12.54
CA ALA A 104 0.12 -14.03 -13.51
C ALA A 104 0.03 -13.52 -14.96
N ASP A 105 -0.10 -12.20 -15.15
CA ASP A 105 -0.27 -11.58 -16.46
C ASP A 105 1.10 -11.14 -17.03
N PRO A 106 1.53 -11.67 -18.19
CA PRO A 106 2.80 -11.30 -18.80
C PRO A 106 2.87 -9.83 -19.24
N ALA A 107 1.74 -9.11 -19.33
CA ALA A 107 1.73 -7.67 -19.60
C ALA A 107 2.24 -6.83 -18.41
N TYR A 108 2.32 -7.42 -17.21
CA TYR A 108 2.80 -6.75 -16.02
C TYR A 108 4.18 -7.25 -15.60
N GLN A 109 5.06 -6.31 -15.26
CA GLN A 109 6.39 -6.57 -14.74
C GLN A 109 6.47 -6.15 -13.27
N GLU A 110 6.99 -7.05 -12.42
CA GLU A 110 7.29 -6.70 -11.03
C GLU A 110 8.56 -5.84 -10.94
N ILE A 111 8.44 -4.68 -10.30
CA ILE A 111 9.51 -3.72 -10.05
C ILE A 111 9.71 -3.57 -8.55
N ALA A 112 10.96 -3.77 -8.10
CA ALA A 112 11.37 -3.55 -6.73
C ALA A 112 12.11 -2.20 -6.60
N LEU A 113 11.45 -1.24 -5.97
CA LEU A 113 11.98 0.11 -5.71
C LEU A 113 12.59 0.21 -4.31
N GLN A 114 13.66 0.99 -4.19
CA GLN A 114 14.15 1.44 -2.89
C GLN A 114 13.19 2.47 -2.30
N PRO A 115 13.19 2.68 -0.96
CA PRO A 115 12.34 3.68 -0.33
C PRO A 115 12.42 5.07 -0.96
N HIS A 116 13.63 5.52 -1.34
CA HIS A 116 13.80 6.83 -1.97
C HIS A 116 13.24 6.91 -3.40
N GLU A 117 13.25 5.82 -4.16
CA GLU A 117 12.65 5.79 -5.50
C GLU A 117 11.14 5.68 -5.45
N MET A 118 10.59 4.98 -4.46
CA MET A 118 9.16 5.02 -4.19
C MET A 118 8.72 6.46 -3.88
N LEU A 119 9.50 7.21 -3.09
CA LEU A 119 9.22 8.63 -2.83
C LEU A 119 9.31 9.47 -4.12
N LEU A 120 10.31 9.22 -4.97
CA LEU A 120 10.40 9.84 -6.28
C LEU A 120 9.15 9.56 -7.13
N LEU A 121 8.72 8.31 -7.22
CA LEU A 121 7.56 7.92 -8.01
C LEU A 121 6.27 8.55 -7.49
N ARG A 122 6.07 8.59 -6.17
CA ARG A 122 4.92 9.29 -5.55
C ARG A 122 4.92 10.79 -5.84
N ARG A 123 6.10 11.43 -5.78
CA ARG A 123 6.23 12.85 -6.15
C ARG A 123 5.89 13.06 -7.62
N TYR A 124 6.41 12.21 -8.50
CA TYR A 124 6.13 12.25 -9.92
C TYR A 124 4.64 12.13 -10.23
N THR A 125 3.92 11.18 -9.60
CA THR A 125 2.47 11.02 -9.80
C THR A 125 1.66 12.23 -9.36
N HIS A 126 2.10 12.95 -8.31
CA HIS A 126 1.47 14.20 -7.91
C HIS A 126 1.73 15.35 -8.89
N LEU A 127 2.88 15.36 -9.55
CA LEU A 127 3.25 16.39 -10.54
C LEU A 127 2.68 16.10 -11.93
N LEU A 128 2.25 14.86 -12.19
CA LEU A 128 1.84 14.38 -13.50
C LEU A 128 0.85 15.30 -14.25
N PRO A 129 -0.20 15.86 -13.60
CA PRO A 129 -1.14 16.75 -14.27
C PRO A 129 -0.52 18.05 -14.80
N GLY A 130 0.64 18.46 -14.27
CA GLY A 130 1.35 19.68 -14.67
C GLY A 130 2.51 19.46 -15.64
N LEU A 131 2.81 18.22 -16.01
CA LEU A 131 3.94 17.89 -16.89
C LEU A 131 3.53 17.93 -18.36
N ALA A 132 4.09 18.87 -19.12
CA ALA A 132 3.79 19.04 -20.55
C ALA A 132 4.28 17.87 -21.43
N ALA A 133 5.31 17.15 -20.98
CA ALA A 133 5.92 16.04 -21.71
C ALA A 133 5.74 14.68 -21.01
N ALA A 134 4.81 14.58 -20.05
CA ALA A 134 4.54 13.29 -19.43
C ALA A 134 4.05 12.29 -20.50
N PRO A 135 4.54 11.04 -20.49
CA PRO A 135 4.03 10.01 -21.38
C PRO A 135 2.52 9.88 -21.16
N ALA A 136 1.75 9.97 -22.26
CA ALA A 136 0.29 9.97 -22.26
C ALA A 136 -0.32 8.76 -21.52
N ALA A 137 0.46 7.68 -21.42
CA ALA A 137 0.04 6.44 -20.82
C ALA A 137 0.00 6.50 -19.29
N ALA A 138 0.74 7.34 -18.56
CA ALA A 138 1.05 7.20 -17.12
C ALA A 138 -0.12 7.14 -16.08
N GLY A 139 -1.38 7.03 -16.50
CA GLY A 139 -2.57 6.88 -15.67
C GLY A 139 -2.63 5.62 -14.80
N THR A 140 -1.95 4.52 -15.15
CA THR A 140 -1.95 3.28 -14.33
C THR A 140 -1.01 3.35 -13.12
N LEU A 141 -0.15 4.37 -13.03
CA LEU A 141 0.80 4.53 -11.93
C LEU A 141 0.09 4.71 -10.58
N TRP A 142 -1.05 5.41 -10.55
CA TRP A 142 -1.76 5.64 -9.30
C TRP A 142 -2.32 4.34 -8.72
N GLU A 143 -2.88 3.48 -9.57
CA GLU A 143 -3.36 2.15 -9.18
C GLU A 143 -2.20 1.27 -8.70
N ALA A 144 -1.07 1.27 -9.42
CA ALA A 144 0.11 0.53 -9.01
C ALA A 144 0.70 1.03 -7.68
N LEU A 145 0.59 2.33 -7.36
CA LEU A 145 1.02 2.88 -6.08
C LEU A 145 0.09 2.49 -4.91
N ILE A 146 -1.21 2.35 -5.17
CA ILE A 146 -2.18 1.88 -4.18
C ILE A 146 -1.95 0.40 -3.87
N GLU A 147 -1.67 -0.40 -4.89
CA GLU A 147 -1.42 -1.84 -4.77
C GLU A 147 0.02 -2.18 -4.32
N ALA A 148 0.92 -1.19 -4.34
CA ALA A 148 2.30 -1.37 -3.93
C ALA A 148 2.37 -1.80 -2.46
N HIS A 149 3.19 -2.81 -2.19
CA HIS A 149 3.46 -3.25 -0.83
C HIS A 149 4.96 -3.17 -0.54
N TYR A 150 5.31 -2.97 0.73
CA TYR A 150 6.70 -2.91 1.13
C TYR A 150 7.15 -4.25 1.70
N ASP A 151 8.10 -4.87 1.02
CA ASP A 151 8.82 -6.06 1.45
C ASP A 151 9.90 -5.66 2.46
N THR A 152 9.66 -6.00 3.72
CA THR A 152 10.56 -5.70 4.84
C THR A 152 11.86 -6.49 4.81
N GLU A 153 11.84 -7.71 4.27
CA GLU A 153 13.04 -8.56 4.19
C GLU A 153 14.00 -8.03 3.13
N ALA A 154 13.48 -7.67 1.97
CA ALA A 154 14.26 -7.07 0.89
C ALA A 154 14.55 -5.58 1.12
N ASN A 155 13.84 -4.92 2.03
CA ASN A 155 13.81 -3.47 2.18
C ASN A 155 13.50 -2.79 0.83
N ARG A 156 12.43 -3.25 0.17
CA ARG A 156 12.00 -2.77 -1.15
C ARG A 156 10.50 -2.63 -1.21
N TRP A 157 10.04 -1.61 -1.91
CA TRP A 157 8.67 -1.54 -2.36
C TRP A 157 8.52 -2.38 -3.63
N ARG A 158 7.55 -3.28 -3.65
CA ARG A 158 7.19 -4.04 -4.83
C ARG A 158 5.99 -3.39 -5.50
N LEU A 159 6.09 -3.17 -6.80
CA LEU A 159 5.00 -2.71 -7.68
C LEU A 159 4.87 -3.65 -8.87
N GLN A 160 3.67 -3.76 -9.42
CA GLN A 160 3.44 -4.36 -10.73
C GLN A 160 3.09 -3.27 -11.72
N LEU A 161 3.92 -3.10 -12.74
CA LEU A 161 3.77 -2.07 -13.75
C LEU A 161 3.58 -2.72 -15.11
N ASP A 162 2.58 -2.25 -15.84
CA ASP A 162 2.46 -2.50 -17.27
C ASP A 162 3.42 -1.58 -18.06
N ASP A 163 3.51 -1.75 -19.39
CA ASP A 163 4.37 -0.94 -20.27
C ASP A 163 4.18 0.57 -20.06
N THR A 164 2.93 0.94 -19.81
CA THR A 164 2.48 2.27 -19.46
C THR A 164 3.11 2.80 -18.16
N GLY A 165 3.00 2.03 -17.06
CA GLY A 165 3.62 2.35 -15.79
C GLY A 165 5.14 2.38 -15.87
N LEU A 166 5.74 1.47 -16.66
CA LEU A 166 7.18 1.44 -16.91
C LEU A 166 7.66 2.70 -17.63
N ALA A 167 6.92 3.18 -18.64
CA ALA A 167 7.23 4.45 -19.33
C ALA A 167 7.16 5.65 -18.38
N GLY A 168 6.16 5.68 -17.49
CA GLY A 168 6.04 6.71 -16.45
C GLY A 168 7.19 6.68 -15.44
N LEU A 169 7.60 5.50 -14.98
CA LEU A 169 8.76 5.33 -14.09
C LEU A 169 10.06 5.74 -14.79
N ALA A 170 10.26 5.36 -16.05
CA ALA A 170 11.41 5.76 -16.86
C ALA A 170 11.50 7.29 -16.99
N HIS A 171 10.36 7.96 -17.25
CA HIS A 171 10.30 9.42 -17.31
C HIS A 171 10.61 10.07 -15.94
N ALA A 172 10.07 9.54 -14.84
CA ALA A 172 10.33 10.05 -13.49
C ALA A 172 11.84 10.04 -13.16
N VAL A 173 12.52 8.92 -13.45
CA VAL A 173 13.96 8.81 -13.16
C VAL A 173 14.84 9.59 -14.14
N HIS A 174 14.33 9.86 -15.35
CA HIS A 174 14.97 10.78 -16.29
C HIS A 174 14.92 12.22 -15.76
N LEU A 175 13.76 12.70 -15.30
CA LEU A 175 13.63 14.03 -14.70
C LEU A 175 14.53 14.20 -13.46
N GLU A 176 14.58 13.20 -12.59
CA GLU A 176 15.46 13.22 -11.41
C GLU A 176 16.96 13.23 -11.80
N ALA A 177 17.32 12.53 -12.87
CA ALA A 177 18.67 12.57 -13.42
C ALA A 177 19.04 13.94 -14.01
N LEU A 178 18.10 14.64 -14.66
CA LEU A 178 18.28 16.02 -15.12
C LEU A 178 18.49 16.99 -13.95
N ALA A 179 17.89 16.72 -12.80
CA ALA A 179 18.13 17.45 -11.55
C ALA A 179 19.47 17.09 -10.86
N GLY A 180 20.29 16.24 -11.48
CA GLY A 180 21.63 15.86 -11.02
C GLY A 180 21.70 14.56 -10.23
N GLN A 181 20.57 13.88 -10.01
CA GLN A 181 20.50 12.64 -9.22
C GLN A 181 20.39 11.41 -10.13
N VAL A 182 21.53 10.92 -10.62
CA VAL A 182 21.59 9.82 -11.61
C VAL A 182 21.51 8.41 -11.02
N THR A 183 21.59 8.25 -9.70
CA THR A 183 21.72 6.96 -9.02
C THR A 183 20.54 6.03 -9.29
N ALA A 184 19.31 6.52 -9.12
CA ALA A 184 18.08 5.77 -9.36
C ALA A 184 17.99 5.32 -10.83
N ARG A 185 18.20 6.25 -11.78
CA ARG A 185 18.23 5.96 -13.22
C ARG A 185 19.23 4.85 -13.55
N ASN A 186 20.47 4.97 -13.10
CA ASN A 186 21.52 4.00 -13.41
C ASN A 186 21.24 2.63 -12.81
N ARG A 187 20.59 2.56 -11.64
CA ARG A 187 20.23 1.27 -11.03
C ARG A 187 19.06 0.63 -11.77
N LEU A 188 17.97 1.37 -11.98
CA LEU A 188 16.77 0.87 -12.64
C LEU A 188 17.04 0.47 -14.10
N HIS A 189 17.90 1.21 -14.80
CA HIS A 189 18.38 0.81 -16.13
C HIS A 189 19.11 -0.55 -16.07
N ARG A 190 20.05 -0.73 -15.13
CA ARG A 190 20.79 -1.99 -15.00
C ARG A 190 19.92 -3.18 -14.58
N THR A 191 18.94 -2.95 -13.71
CA THR A 191 18.10 -4.04 -13.15
C THR A 191 16.94 -4.41 -14.08
N TYR A 192 16.32 -3.43 -14.74
CA TYR A 192 15.06 -3.60 -15.45
C TYR A 192 15.11 -3.15 -16.91
N GLY A 193 16.26 -2.71 -17.42
CA GLY A 193 16.37 -2.15 -18.79
C GLY A 193 15.66 -0.80 -18.97
N LEU A 194 15.20 -0.19 -17.87
CA LEU A 194 14.42 1.05 -17.90
C LEU A 194 15.22 2.20 -18.49
N THR A 195 14.78 2.68 -19.64
CA THR A 195 15.42 3.77 -20.37
C THR A 195 14.34 4.70 -20.88
N HIS A 196 14.46 5.99 -20.54
CA HIS A 196 13.61 7.00 -21.17
C HIS A 196 14.16 7.24 -22.58
N PRO A 197 13.33 7.18 -23.63
CA PRO A 197 13.80 7.45 -24.98
C PRO A 197 14.41 8.84 -25.04
N ASP A 198 15.63 8.95 -25.57
CA ASP A 198 16.23 10.25 -25.86
C ASP A 198 15.33 10.97 -26.87
N PRO A 199 15.12 12.29 -26.74
CA PRO A 199 14.39 13.05 -27.74
C PRO A 199 15.10 12.84 -29.09
N VAL A 200 14.39 12.26 -30.05
CA VAL A 200 14.89 12.14 -31.42
C VAL A 200 15.20 13.57 -31.88
N PRO A 201 16.45 13.89 -32.24
CA PRO A 201 16.74 15.21 -32.78
C PRO A 201 15.85 15.40 -34.01
N ILE A 202 15.02 16.43 -33.97
CA ILE A 202 14.26 16.87 -35.14
C ILE A 202 15.32 17.30 -36.15
N THR A 203 15.65 16.42 -37.10
CA THR A 203 16.43 16.82 -38.26
C THR A 203 15.64 17.96 -38.89
N PRO A 204 16.19 19.19 -38.98
CA PRO A 204 15.47 20.26 -39.65
C PRO A 204 15.19 19.76 -41.07
N ALA A 205 13.90 19.65 -41.41
CA ALA A 205 13.49 19.38 -42.77
C ALA A 205 14.18 20.44 -43.63
N ALA A 206 15.00 20.00 -44.57
CA ALA A 206 15.70 20.87 -45.49
C ALA A 206 14.69 21.89 -46.04
N GLU A 207 14.87 23.15 -45.68
CA GLU A 207 14.13 24.24 -46.30
C GLU A 207 14.36 24.13 -47.80
N THR A 208 13.32 23.74 -48.52
CA THR A 208 13.33 23.76 -49.98
C THR A 208 13.63 25.21 -50.38
N PRO A 209 14.67 25.49 -51.17
CA PRO A 209 14.88 26.83 -51.67
C PRO A 209 13.66 27.21 -52.51
N VAL A 210 12.95 28.24 -52.09
CA VAL A 210 11.90 28.87 -52.88
C VAL A 210 12.58 29.45 -54.11
N ASP A 211 12.33 28.83 -55.25
CA ASP A 211 12.85 29.23 -56.55
C ASP A 211 12.22 30.58 -56.93
N ALA A 212 12.98 31.66 -56.74
CA ALA A 212 12.57 33.02 -57.06
C ALA A 212 12.82 33.35 -58.55
N ALA A 213 12.28 32.53 -59.45
CA ALA A 213 12.41 32.74 -60.89
C ALA A 213 11.16 32.28 -61.66
N ALA A 214 10.04 32.98 -61.46
CA ALA A 214 8.92 32.96 -62.40
C ALA A 214 8.01 34.19 -62.20
N LEU A 215 8.55 35.38 -62.41
CA LEU A 215 7.79 36.57 -62.78
C LEU A 215 8.69 37.42 -63.69
N GLU A 216 8.71 37.08 -64.98
CA GLU A 216 8.67 38.00 -66.13
C GLU A 216 8.51 37.21 -67.44
#